data_AF-A0A0A8X372-F1
#
_entry.id   AF-A0A0A8X372-F1
#
_cell.length_a   1.000
_cell.length_b   1.000
_cell.length_c   1.000
_cell.angle_alpha   90.00
_cell.angle_beta   90.00
_cell.angle_gamma   90.00
#
_symmetry.space_group_name_H-M   'P 1'
#
loop_
_entity.id
_entity.type
_entity.pdbx_description
1 polymer ?
#
loop_
_entity_poly.entity_id
_entity_poly.type
_entity_poly.pdbx_seq_one_letter_code
_entity_poly.pdbx_strand_id
1 'polypeptide(L)'
;MMIALHSFVGEKEKRTMETLLFSPITVKELFIGKVLSAFIPSIIITWVSFFLFGIITVSLTYNMFGYFIFPNANWLILMLWVVPMITILTILVNVFVSARAKGFQEAQQLGGILILPIMGLFIGQATGFLVIKPIFLALIGVIILMLNFILLKMMTKYNDRNTLFEKQI
;
A
#
# COMPACT_ATOMS: atom_id res chain seq x y z
N MET A 1 -2.88 -4.11 4.90
CA MET A 1 -2.54 -5.40 4.25
C MET A 1 -3.58 -6.49 4.54
N MET A 2 -3.87 -6.83 5.81
CA MET A 2 -4.89 -7.85 6.13
C MET A 2 -6.31 -7.53 5.62
N ILE A 3 -6.74 -6.26 5.70
CA ILE A 3 -8.10 -5.84 5.28
C ILE A 3 -8.33 -6.09 3.78
N ALA A 4 -7.35 -5.73 2.93
CA ALA A 4 -7.42 -5.96 1.48
C ALA A 4 -7.42 -7.46 1.14
N LEU A 5 -6.58 -8.24 1.83
CA LEU A 5 -6.44 -9.68 1.60
C LEU A 5 -7.73 -10.45 1.95
N HIS A 6 -8.38 -10.13 3.07
CA HIS A 6 -9.65 -10.77 3.44
C HIS A 6 -10.80 -10.43 2.48
N SER A 7 -10.86 -9.21 1.96
CA SER A 7 -11.91 -8.83 1.01
C SER A 7 -11.74 -9.58 -0.32
N PHE A 8 -10.53 -9.61 -0.89
CA PHE A 8 -10.31 -10.25 -2.20
C PHE A 8 -10.27 -11.77 -2.16
N VAL A 9 -9.62 -12.35 -1.14
CA VAL A 9 -9.52 -13.82 -1.05
C VAL A 9 -10.80 -14.43 -0.49
N GLY A 10 -11.48 -13.76 0.44
CA GLY A 10 -12.77 -14.22 0.97
C GLY A 10 -13.86 -14.31 -0.08
N GLU A 11 -13.87 -13.45 -1.11
CA GLU A 11 -14.82 -13.55 -2.23
C GLU A 11 -14.43 -14.61 -3.27
N LYS A 12 -13.13 -14.87 -3.45
CA LYS A 12 -12.63 -15.98 -4.28
C LYS A 12 -12.96 -17.34 -3.64
N GLU A 13 -12.83 -17.46 -2.32
CA GLU A 13 -13.19 -18.67 -1.55
C GLU A 13 -14.71 -18.91 -1.48
N LYS A 14 -15.52 -17.84 -1.49
CA LYS A 14 -16.99 -17.94 -1.44
C LYS A 14 -17.68 -18.11 -2.80
N ARG A 15 -16.93 -18.17 -3.91
CA ARG A 15 -17.45 -18.25 -5.30
C ARG A 15 -18.43 -17.11 -5.69
N THR A 16 -18.40 -15.98 -5.01
CA THR A 16 -19.32 -14.85 -5.28
C THR A 16 -18.87 -13.94 -6.42
N MET A 17 -17.69 -14.19 -7.00
CA MET A 17 -17.20 -13.44 -8.17
C MET A 17 -18.04 -13.69 -9.44
N GLU A 18 -18.70 -14.84 -9.54
CA GLU A 18 -19.63 -15.16 -10.63
C GLU A 18 -20.86 -14.23 -10.58
N THR A 19 -21.38 -13.97 -9.39
CA THR A 19 -22.56 -13.09 -9.19
C THR A 19 -22.23 -11.61 -9.48
N LEU A 20 -21.00 -11.17 -9.23
CA LEU A 20 -20.56 -9.79 -9.51
C LEU A 20 -20.37 -9.49 -11.00
N LEU A 21 -20.03 -10.51 -11.81
CA LEU A 21 -19.96 -10.41 -13.28
C LEU A 21 -21.33 -10.20 -13.95
N PHE A 22 -22.43 -10.54 -13.26
CA PHE A 22 -23.79 -10.28 -13.73
C PHE A 22 -24.36 -8.94 -13.25
N SER A 23 -23.63 -8.17 -12.43
CA SER A 23 -24.06 -6.83 -12.05
C SER A 23 -23.86 -5.85 -13.22
N PRO A 24 -24.72 -4.83 -13.37
CA PRO A 24 -24.59 -3.81 -14.42
C PRO A 24 -23.45 -2.81 -14.14
N ILE A 25 -22.40 -3.23 -13.43
CA ILE A 25 -21.29 -2.41 -12.98
C ILE A 25 -20.03 -2.85 -13.73
N THR A 26 -19.25 -1.91 -14.24
CA THR A 26 -18.05 -2.27 -15.00
C THR A 26 -16.97 -2.86 -14.08
N VAL A 27 -16.21 -3.85 -14.57
CA VAL A 27 -15.10 -4.48 -13.81
C VAL A 27 -14.10 -3.43 -13.28
N LYS A 28 -13.95 -2.30 -13.99
CA LYS A 28 -13.12 -1.17 -13.57
C LYS A 28 -13.67 -0.45 -12.34
N GLU A 29 -14.96 -0.16 -12.29
CA GLU A 29 -15.61 0.50 -11.15
C GLU A 29 -15.60 -0.39 -9.91
N LEU A 30 -15.85 -1.69 -10.08
CA LEU A 30 -15.77 -2.66 -8.98
C LEU A 30 -14.34 -2.75 -8.42
N PHE A 31 -13.33 -2.78 -9.30
CA PHE A 31 -11.93 -2.80 -8.90
C PHE A 31 -11.54 -1.53 -8.14
N ILE A 32 -11.89 -0.36 -8.66
CA ILE A 32 -11.61 0.94 -8.02
C ILE A 32 -12.32 1.01 -6.65
N GLY A 33 -13.58 0.58 -6.56
CA GLY A 33 -14.33 0.55 -5.31
C GLY A 33 -13.67 -0.31 -4.24
N LYS A 34 -13.16 -1.49 -4.59
CA LYS A 34 -12.44 -2.38 -3.65
C LYS A 34 -11.07 -1.84 -3.26
N VAL A 35 -10.34 -1.24 -4.19
CA VAL A 35 -9.07 -0.59 -3.87
C VAL A 35 -9.29 0.56 -2.90
N LEU A 36 -10.30 1.40 -3.14
CA LEU A 36 -10.66 2.51 -2.26
C LEU A 36 -11.16 2.04 -0.89
N SER A 37 -11.98 0.99 -0.83
CA SER A 37 -12.50 0.45 0.43
C SER A 37 -11.40 -0.11 1.33
N ALA A 38 -10.31 -0.62 0.76
CA ALA A 38 -9.12 -1.02 1.53
C ALA A 38 -8.17 0.15 1.82
N PHE A 39 -8.05 1.11 0.92
CA PHE A 39 -7.14 2.25 1.02
C PHE A 39 -7.56 3.23 2.12
N ILE A 40 -8.83 3.65 2.12
CA ILE A 40 -9.38 4.64 3.06
C ILE A 40 -9.13 4.26 4.53
N PRO A 41 -9.56 3.08 5.02
CA PRO A 41 -9.33 2.70 6.41
C PRO A 41 -7.83 2.54 6.72
N SER A 42 -7.03 2.08 5.76
CA SER A 42 -5.58 1.92 5.95
C SER A 42 -4.88 3.27 6.18
N ILE A 43 -5.22 4.29 5.40
CA ILE A 43 -4.65 5.64 5.55
C ILE A 43 -5.13 6.30 6.84
N ILE A 44 -6.42 6.18 7.17
CA ILE A 44 -6.97 6.74 8.41
C ILE A 44 -6.21 6.19 9.63
N ILE A 45 -6.05 4.88 9.72
CA ILE A 45 -5.31 4.25 10.84
C ILE A 45 -3.87 4.77 10.88
N THR A 46 -3.22 4.84 9.71
CA THR A 46 -1.82 5.29 9.62
C THR A 46 -1.65 6.74 10.07
N TRP A 47 -2.55 7.63 9.67
CA TRP A 47 -2.53 9.03 10.10
C TRP A 47 -2.86 9.19 11.58
N VAL A 48 -3.86 8.47 12.10
CA VAL A 48 -4.17 8.48 13.54
C VAL A 48 -2.96 8.03 14.36
N SER A 49 -2.31 6.93 13.97
CA SER A 49 -1.08 6.47 14.62
C SER A 49 0.05 7.50 14.56
N PHE A 50 0.21 8.19 13.42
CA PHE A 50 1.20 9.25 13.27
C PHE A 50 0.92 10.46 14.17
N PHE A 51 -0.33 10.89 14.27
CA PHE A 51 -0.70 11.99 15.17
C PHE A 51 -0.47 11.63 16.63
N LEU A 52 -0.86 10.43 17.06
CA LEU A 52 -0.59 9.95 18.42
C LEU A 52 0.91 9.89 18.71
N PHE A 53 1.69 9.32 17.79
CA PHE A 53 3.15 9.27 17.90
C PHE A 53 3.76 10.68 17.98
N GLY A 54 3.27 11.61 17.17
CA GLY A 54 3.70 13.00 17.16
C GLY A 54 3.44 13.72 18.47
N ILE A 55 2.23 13.56 19.04
CA ILE A 55 1.86 14.15 20.33
C ILE A 55 2.77 13.62 21.45
N ILE A 56 2.98 12.30 21.51
CA ILE A 56 3.86 11.67 22.51
C ILE A 56 5.28 12.19 22.36
N THR A 57 5.81 12.21 21.13
CA THR A 57 7.18 12.65 20.85
C THR A 57 7.37 14.12 21.23
N VAL A 58 6.47 15.00 20.82
CA VAL A 58 6.53 16.43 21.19
C VAL A 58 6.47 16.59 22.71
N SER A 59 5.57 15.87 23.39
CA SER A 59 5.40 15.99 24.85
C SER A 59 6.66 15.58 25.63
N LEU A 60 7.34 14.51 25.19
CA LEU A 60 8.58 14.04 25.81
C LEU A 60 9.78 14.92 25.48
N THR A 61 9.82 15.45 24.26
CA THR A 61 11.02 16.11 23.71
C THR A 61 11.04 17.62 23.95
N TYR A 62 9.86 18.25 24.10
CA TYR A 62 9.74 19.70 24.29
C TYR A 62 10.51 20.20 25.52
N ASN A 63 10.43 19.49 26.64
CA ASN A 63 11.16 19.85 27.87
C ASN A 63 12.69 19.70 27.73
N MET A 64 13.16 18.85 26.82
CA MET A 64 14.59 18.59 26.65
C MET A 64 15.27 19.56 25.68
N PHE A 65 14.58 19.96 24.62
CA PHE A 65 15.18 20.73 23.52
C PHE A 65 14.66 22.16 23.40
N GLY A 66 13.51 22.49 23.98
CA GLY A 66 12.94 23.85 23.94
C GLY A 66 12.38 24.29 22.59
N TYR A 67 12.36 23.40 21.59
CA TYR A 67 11.73 23.63 20.27
C TYR A 67 11.07 22.34 19.75
N PHE A 68 10.16 22.49 18.79
CA PHE A 68 9.45 21.37 18.17
C PHE A 68 10.37 20.62 17.19
N ILE A 69 10.91 19.48 17.62
CA ILE A 69 11.68 18.56 16.73
C ILE A 69 10.76 17.83 15.74
N PHE A 70 9.46 17.77 16.04
CA PHE A 70 8.45 17.07 15.25
C PHE A 70 7.20 17.93 15.05
N PRO A 71 6.56 17.91 13.87
CA PRO A 71 6.95 17.18 12.65
C PRO A 71 7.99 17.95 11.81
N ASN A 72 9.03 17.25 11.34
CA ASN A 72 10.01 17.79 10.38
C ASN A 72 9.54 17.55 8.93
N ALA A 73 10.06 18.30 7.96
CA ALA A 73 9.79 18.17 6.53
C ALA A 73 9.92 16.73 6.01
N ASN A 74 10.91 15.97 6.50
CA ASN A 74 11.06 14.54 6.18
C ASN A 74 9.81 13.72 6.52
N TRP A 75 9.26 13.91 7.72
CA TRP A 75 8.07 13.20 8.18
C TRP A 75 6.82 13.60 7.40
N LEU A 76 6.68 14.89 7.07
CA LEU A 76 5.55 15.37 6.26
C LEU A 76 5.58 14.76 4.85
N ILE A 77 6.74 14.76 4.18
CA ILE A 77 6.87 14.13 2.86
C ILE A 77 6.63 12.63 2.96
N LEU A 78 7.19 11.97 3.97
CA LEU A 78 6.99 10.54 4.16
C LEU A 78 5.50 10.19 4.31
N MET A 79 4.77 10.92 5.15
CA MET A 79 3.37 10.62 5.47
C MET A 79 2.36 11.05 4.40
N LEU A 80 2.60 12.17 3.72
CA LEU A 80 1.68 12.72 2.72
C LEU A 80 1.99 12.25 1.30
N TRP A 81 3.24 11.85 1.03
CA TRP A 81 3.67 11.44 -0.30
C TRP A 81 4.00 9.95 -0.35
N VAL A 82 4.99 9.50 0.43
CA VAL A 82 5.53 8.14 0.28
C VAL A 82 4.54 7.07 0.78
N VAL A 83 3.91 7.29 1.94
CA VAL A 83 2.97 6.35 2.56
C VAL A 83 1.73 6.07 1.69
N PRO A 84 1.02 7.08 1.13
CA PRO A 84 -0.07 6.82 0.20
C PRO A 84 0.35 6.02 -1.02
N MET A 85 1.52 6.33 -1.59
CA MET A 85 2.03 5.64 -2.78
C MET A 85 2.37 4.16 -2.50
N ILE A 86 3.01 3.88 -1.36
CA ILE A 86 3.30 2.50 -0.91
C ILE A 86 2.01 1.73 -0.61
N THR A 87 1.02 2.39 0.00
CA THR A 87 -0.26 1.76 0.33
C THR A 87 -0.98 1.32 -0.94
N ILE A 88 -1.04 2.19 -1.95
CA ILE A 88 -1.60 1.86 -3.27
C ILE A 88 -0.81 0.71 -3.91
N LEU A 89 0.52 0.77 -3.91
CA LEU A 89 1.38 -0.29 -4.47
C LEU A 89 1.08 -1.63 -3.82
N THR A 90 0.99 -1.67 -2.49
CA THR A 90 0.73 -2.89 -1.73
C THR A 90 -0.65 -3.45 -2.05
N ILE A 91 -1.67 -2.60 -2.21
CA ILE A 91 -3.01 -3.05 -2.61
C ILE A 91 -2.97 -3.60 -4.04
N LEU A 92 -2.36 -2.89 -5.00
CA LEU A 92 -2.24 -3.33 -6.39
C LEU A 92 -1.49 -4.66 -6.50
N VAL A 93 -0.34 -4.79 -5.84
CA VAL A 93 0.43 -6.04 -5.82
C VAL A 93 -0.41 -7.17 -5.23
N ASN A 94 -1.11 -6.95 -4.11
CA ASN A 94 -1.97 -7.97 -3.52
C ASN A 94 -3.09 -8.41 -4.47
N VAL A 95 -3.74 -7.49 -5.18
CA VAL A 95 -4.80 -7.87 -6.13
C VAL A 95 -4.22 -8.61 -7.35
N PHE A 96 -3.05 -8.18 -7.84
CA PHE A 96 -2.36 -8.86 -8.93
C PHE A 96 -1.98 -10.30 -8.55
N VAL A 97 -1.46 -10.48 -7.32
CA VAL A 97 -1.10 -11.78 -6.78
C VAL A 97 -2.35 -12.61 -6.49
N SER A 98 -3.42 -12.07 -5.91
CA SER A 98 -4.66 -12.83 -5.63
C SER A 98 -5.34 -13.33 -6.89
N ALA A 99 -5.22 -12.59 -8.00
CA ALA A 99 -5.71 -13.03 -9.31
C ALA A 99 -4.93 -14.26 -9.85
N ARG A 100 -3.66 -14.44 -9.46
CA ARG A 100 -2.77 -15.51 -9.96
C ARG A 100 -2.49 -16.63 -8.96
N ALA A 101 -2.58 -16.37 -7.66
CA ALA A 101 -2.22 -17.31 -6.61
C ALA A 101 -3.37 -18.28 -6.29
N LYS A 102 -2.99 -19.53 -6.00
CA LYS A 102 -3.91 -20.60 -5.60
C LYS A 102 -4.23 -20.56 -4.08
N GLY A 103 -3.54 -19.75 -3.26
CA GLY A 103 -3.80 -19.66 -1.82
C GLY A 103 -3.35 -18.36 -1.11
N PHE A 104 -3.98 -18.07 0.03
CA PHE A 104 -3.82 -16.86 0.87
C PHE A 104 -2.40 -16.67 1.44
N GLN A 105 -1.70 -17.77 1.74
CA GLN A 105 -0.38 -17.74 2.39
C GLN A 105 0.75 -17.20 1.48
N GLU A 106 0.72 -17.50 0.17
CA GLU A 106 1.73 -16.99 -0.78
C GLU A 106 1.66 -15.47 -0.91
N ALA A 107 0.45 -14.90 -0.90
CA ALA A 107 0.24 -13.45 -0.99
C ALA A 107 0.76 -12.72 0.26
N GLN A 108 0.57 -13.29 1.45
CA GLN A 108 1.10 -12.75 2.70
C GLN A 108 2.64 -12.75 2.71
N GLN A 109 3.26 -13.84 2.24
CA GLN A 109 4.71 -14.00 2.22
C GLN A 109 5.38 -13.05 1.21
N LEU A 110 4.78 -12.88 0.02
CA LEU A 110 5.20 -11.89 -0.96
C LEU A 110 5.00 -10.46 -0.45
N GLY A 111 3.90 -10.18 0.26
CA GLY A 111 3.70 -8.86 0.87
C GLY A 111 4.69 -8.57 2.01
N GLY A 112 5.22 -9.59 2.68
CA GLY A 112 6.31 -9.45 3.66
C GLY A 112 7.63 -8.96 3.03
N ILE A 113 7.90 -9.31 1.76
CA ILE A 113 9.11 -8.86 1.05
C ILE A 113 9.11 -7.34 0.85
N LEU A 114 7.94 -6.70 0.70
CA LEU A 114 7.83 -5.24 0.56
C LEU A 114 8.29 -4.47 1.81
N ILE A 115 8.35 -5.12 2.97
CA ILE A 115 8.85 -4.50 4.21
C ILE A 115 10.38 -4.42 4.24
N LEU A 116 11.09 -5.32 3.53
CA LEU A 116 12.55 -5.39 3.57
C LEU A 116 13.24 -4.08 3.12
N PRO A 117 12.85 -3.43 2.01
CA PRO A 117 13.44 -2.15 1.61
C PRO A 117 13.22 -1.05 2.67
N ILE A 118 12.05 -1.04 3.32
CA ILE A 118 11.70 -0.06 4.35
C ILE A 118 12.59 -0.27 5.58
N MET A 119 12.79 -1.52 5.99
CA MET A 119 13.71 -1.86 7.08
C MET A 119 15.16 -1.52 6.75
N GLY A 120 15.60 -1.74 5.51
CA GLY A 120 16.94 -1.35 5.07
C GLY A 120 17.19 0.16 5.21
N LEU A 121 16.21 0.99 4.82
CA LEU A 121 16.28 2.44 5.01
C LEU A 121 16.34 2.82 6.49
N PHE A 122 15.54 2.16 7.34
CA PHE A 122 15.53 2.41 8.78
C PHE A 122 16.88 2.07 9.44
N ILE A 123 17.46 0.92 9.11
CA ILE A 123 18.77 0.50 9.63
C ILE A 123 19.88 1.43 9.12
N GLY A 124 19.83 1.80 7.84
CA GLY A 124 20.79 2.75 7.26
C GLY A 124 20.76 4.11 7.94
N GLN A 125 19.56 4.59 8.30
CA GLN A 125 19.39 5.81 9.11
C GLN A 125 19.92 5.65 10.54
N ALA A 126 19.55 4.55 11.21
CA ALA A 126 19.91 4.33 12.62
C ALA A 126 21.42 4.17 12.83
N THR A 127 22.12 3.57 11.85
CA THR A 127 23.58 3.39 11.86
C THR A 127 24.34 4.64 11.43
N GLY A 128 23.65 5.68 10.95
CA GLY A 128 24.27 6.89 10.39
C GLY A 128 24.92 6.70 9.01
N PHE A 129 24.81 5.50 8.43
CA PHE A 129 25.33 5.19 7.09
C PHE A 129 24.58 5.96 5.99
N LEU A 130 23.28 6.20 6.20
CA LEU A 130 22.43 7.00 5.32
C LEU A 130 21.87 8.20 6.08
N VAL A 131 21.88 9.37 5.43
CA VAL A 131 21.16 10.58 5.88
C VAL A 131 20.05 10.88 4.87
N ILE A 132 18.83 10.57 5.26
CA ILE A 132 17.63 10.76 4.45
C ILE A 132 17.27 12.24 4.46
N LYS A 133 17.54 12.89 3.33
CA LYS A 133 17.11 14.25 3.04
C LYS A 133 15.69 14.26 2.46
N PRO A 134 14.95 15.37 2.58
CA PRO A 134 13.61 15.51 2.02
C PRO A 134 13.52 15.16 0.52
N ILE A 135 14.54 15.55 -0.23
CA ILE A 135 14.64 15.29 -1.68
C ILE A 135 14.72 13.79 -2.02
N PHE A 136 15.40 13.01 -1.17
CA PHE A 136 15.55 11.57 -1.38
C PHE A 136 14.20 10.84 -1.18
N LEU A 137 13.43 11.25 -0.17
CA LEU A 137 12.06 10.75 0.06
C LEU A 137 11.12 11.11 -1.09
N ALA A 138 11.23 12.33 -1.62
CA ALA A 138 10.43 12.76 -2.76
C ALA A 138 10.72 11.90 -4.00
N LEU A 139 12.01 11.65 -4.29
CA LEU A 139 12.44 10.76 -5.39
C LEU A 139 11.92 9.33 -5.22
N ILE A 140 12.00 8.76 -4.01
CA ILE A 140 11.43 7.43 -3.72
C ILE A 140 9.93 7.42 -4.03
N GLY A 141 9.19 8.44 -3.58
CA GLY A 141 7.76 8.53 -3.86
C GLY A 141 7.45 8.59 -5.36
N VAL A 142 8.27 9.30 -6.14
CA VAL A 142 8.13 9.34 -7.62
C VAL A 142 8.38 7.95 -8.23
N ILE A 143 9.41 7.23 -7.79
CA ILE A 143 9.69 5.87 -8.28
C ILE A 143 8.50 4.94 -8.00
N ILE A 144 7.94 5.01 -6.80
CA ILE A 144 6.79 4.18 -6.40
C ILE A 144 5.55 4.57 -7.21
N LEU A 145 5.35 5.86 -7.47
CA LEU A 145 4.26 6.34 -8.33
C LEU A 145 4.40 5.80 -9.76
N MET A 146 5.62 5.77 -10.32
CA MET A 146 5.86 5.15 -11.63
C MET A 146 5.53 3.65 -11.60
N LEU A 147 5.93 2.93 -10.55
CA LEU A 147 5.61 1.51 -10.39
C LEU A 147 4.09 1.27 -10.30
N ASN A 148 3.36 2.11 -9.57
CA ASN A 148 1.90 2.07 -9.51
C ASN A 148 1.28 2.24 -10.89
N PHE A 149 1.76 3.20 -11.68
CA PHE A 149 1.26 3.45 -13.03
C PHE A 149 1.54 2.27 -13.97
N ILE A 150 2.74 1.67 -13.89
CA ILE A 150 3.11 0.47 -14.66
C ILE A 150 2.21 -0.71 -14.28
N LEU A 151 2.01 -0.97 -12.98
CA LEU A 151 1.14 -2.04 -12.50
C LEU A 151 -0.31 -1.85 -12.95
N LEU A 152 -0.86 -0.64 -12.86
CA LEU A 152 -2.20 -0.32 -13.37
C LEU A 152 -2.32 -0.54 -14.87
N LYS A 153 -1.30 -0.13 -15.65
CA LYS A 153 -1.28 -0.35 -17.10
C LYS A 153 -1.17 -1.83 -17.45
N MET A 154 -0.37 -2.60 -16.70
CA MET A 154 -0.31 -4.05 -16.85
C MET A 154 -1.66 -4.70 -16.54
N MET A 155 -2.29 -4.35 -15.41
CA MET A 155 -3.60 -4.88 -15.04
C MET A 155 -4.65 -4.60 -16.10
N THR A 156 -4.74 -3.37 -16.60
CA THR A 156 -5.73 -3.02 -17.64
C THR A 156 -5.46 -3.70 -18.97
N LYS A 157 -4.19 -3.91 -19.35
CA LYS A 157 -3.80 -4.64 -20.57
C LYS A 157 -4.02 -6.15 -20.47
N TYR A 158 -3.85 -6.75 -19.29
CA TYR A 158 -4.10 -8.18 -19.05
C TYR A 158 -5.56 -8.50 -18.70
N ASN A 159 -6.42 -7.48 -18.54
CA ASN A 159 -7.85 -7.66 -18.24
C ASN A 159 -8.71 -7.78 -19.51
N ASP A 160 -8.14 -8.25 -20.62
CA ASP A 160 -8.92 -8.68 -21.77
C ASP A 160 -9.76 -9.88 -21.34
N ARG A 161 -11.09 -9.70 -21.41
CA ARG A 161 -12.17 -10.60 -20.99
C ARG A 161 -11.90 -12.09 -21.24
N ASN A 162 -11.14 -12.42 -22.27
CA ASN A 162 -10.86 -13.80 -22.70
C ASN A 162 -9.82 -14.54 -21.83
N THR A 163 -8.88 -13.85 -21.18
CA THR A 163 -7.82 -14.52 -20.38
C THR A 163 -8.24 -14.85 -18.94
N LEU A 164 -9.34 -14.25 -18.46
CA LEU A 164 -9.97 -14.63 -17.19
C LEU A 164 -10.74 -15.96 -17.32
N PHE A 165 -11.32 -16.25 -18.49
CA PHE A 165 -12.01 -17.51 -18.76
C PHE A 165 -11.04 -18.69 -18.88
N GLU A 166 -9.86 -18.50 -19.47
CA GLU A 166 -8.87 -19.58 -19.67
C GLU A 166 -8.14 -20.01 -18.39
N LYS A 167 -8.07 -19.16 -17.37
CA LYS A 167 -7.42 -19.50 -16.08
C LYS A 167 -8.36 -20.14 -15.06
N GLN A 168 -9.60 -20.41 -15.44
CA GLN A 168 -10.63 -21.02 -14.59
C GLN A 168 -10.99 -22.47 -15.00
N ILE A 169 -10.40 -23.00 -16.07
CA ILE A 169 -10.44 -24.43 -16.41
C ILE A 169 -9.16 -25.11 -15.93
#